data_AF-A0A0K1FG84-F1
#
_entry.id   AF-A0A0K1FG84-F1
#
_cell.length_a   1.000
_cell.length_b   1.000
_cell.length_c   1.000
_cell.angle_alpha   90.00
_cell.angle_beta   90.00
_cell.angle_gamma   90.00
#
_symmetry.space_group_name_H-M   'P 1'
#
loop_
_entity.id
_entity.type
_entity.pdbx_description
1 polymer ?
#
loop_
_entity_poly.entity_id
_entity_poly.type
_entity_poly.pdbx_seq_one_letter_code
_entity_poly.pdbx_strand_id
1 'polypeptide(L)'
;MTIQPIGDGSLLGNAAQTSYDAARMSAEGKSFKATLDELQRKADAVQSRTSETAQTGYVPKNPMTADELQQKKLREACEGFEAMFLSMMYKQMRATVPESDLFGKKSNAIKIFEDMRDTELMNQAAKSGGIGLADMMMKQLSPTIRKR
;
A
#
# COMPACT_ATOMS: atom_id res chain seq x y z
N MET A 1 -52.13 -37.30 -18.04
CA MET A 1 -51.08 -37.02 -17.04
C MET A 1 -51.48 -35.73 -16.32
N THR A 2 -52.22 -35.70 -15.19
CA THR A 2 -51.87 -36.14 -13.81
C THR A 2 -50.48 -35.60 -13.43
N ILE A 3 -50.26 -34.73 -12.43
CA ILE A 3 -50.78 -34.67 -11.04
C ILE A 3 -50.57 -33.23 -10.46
N GLN A 4 -51.50 -32.74 -9.62
CA GLN A 4 -51.31 -31.59 -8.69
C GLN A 4 -50.60 -32.02 -7.39
N PRO A 5 -49.95 -31.12 -6.65
CA PRO A 5 -50.33 -30.98 -5.23
C PRO A 5 -50.43 -29.51 -4.78
N ILE A 6 -51.61 -29.06 -4.37
CA ILE A 6 -52.10 -28.99 -2.98
C ILE A 6 -51.21 -28.07 -2.12
N GLY A 7 -51.74 -26.87 -1.88
CA GLY A 7 -51.33 -26.08 -0.74
C GLY A 7 -51.79 -26.74 0.56
N ASP A 8 -50.93 -26.75 1.56
CA ASP A 8 -51.34 -26.61 2.95
C ASP A 8 -50.14 -26.21 3.81
N GLY A 9 -50.35 -25.30 4.77
CA GLY A 9 -49.31 -24.89 5.71
C GLY A 9 -49.06 -23.38 5.86
N SER A 10 -50.05 -22.53 5.55
CA SER A 10 -50.00 -21.08 5.84
C SER A 10 -50.16 -20.75 7.33
N LEU A 11 -50.46 -21.71 8.22
CA LEU A 11 -50.90 -21.35 9.57
C LEU A 11 -50.30 -22.30 10.61
N LEU A 12 -49.07 -22.03 11.07
CA LEU A 12 -48.50 -22.39 12.40
C LEU A 12 -46.96 -22.34 12.33
N GLY A 13 -46.34 -21.15 12.44
CA GLY A 13 -44.87 -21.08 12.47
C GLY A 13 -44.23 -19.71 12.75
N ASN A 14 -44.96 -18.60 12.52
CA ASN A 14 -44.37 -17.26 12.55
C ASN A 14 -43.81 -16.81 13.91
N ALA A 15 -44.30 -17.33 15.04
CA ALA A 15 -43.78 -16.93 16.36
C ALA A 15 -42.40 -17.55 16.69
N ALA A 16 -42.12 -18.75 16.18
CA ALA A 16 -40.84 -19.45 16.43
C ALA A 16 -39.73 -18.99 15.48
N GLN A 17 -40.05 -18.66 14.22
CA GLN A 17 -39.08 -18.10 13.29
C GLN A 17 -38.66 -16.68 13.67
N THR A 18 -39.60 -15.82 14.10
CA THR A 18 -39.30 -14.44 14.53
C THR A 18 -38.38 -14.40 15.76
N SER A 19 -38.55 -15.32 16.71
CA SER A 19 -37.71 -15.37 17.92
C SER A 19 -36.31 -15.95 17.66
N TYR A 20 -36.19 -16.90 16.73
CA TYR A 20 -34.90 -17.42 16.27
C TYR A 20 -34.11 -16.37 15.48
N ASP A 21 -34.75 -15.65 14.56
CA ASP A 21 -34.12 -14.57 13.79
C ASP A 21 -33.73 -13.38 14.70
N ALA A 22 -34.59 -13.01 15.66
CA ALA A 22 -34.25 -11.97 16.64
C ALA A 22 -33.07 -12.37 17.53
N ALA A 23 -32.98 -13.64 17.94
CA ALA A 23 -31.87 -14.14 18.74
C ALA A 23 -30.54 -14.12 17.94
N ARG A 24 -30.58 -14.47 16.65
CA ARG A 24 -29.42 -14.42 15.76
C ARG A 24 -28.95 -12.99 15.51
N MET A 25 -29.85 -12.07 15.18
CA MET A 25 -29.52 -10.64 15.00
C MET A 25 -28.95 -10.03 16.29
N SER A 26 -29.48 -10.42 17.46
CA SER A 26 -28.94 -10.00 18.76
C SER A 26 -27.54 -10.59 19.02
N ALA A 27 -27.31 -11.85 18.65
CA ALA A 27 -25.99 -12.48 18.76
C ALA A 27 -24.96 -11.81 17.83
N GLU A 28 -25.34 -11.51 16.59
CA GLU A 28 -24.50 -10.78 15.64
C GLU A 28 -24.21 -9.35 16.13
N GLY A 29 -25.22 -8.64 16.64
CA GLY A 29 -25.04 -7.31 17.25
C GLY A 29 -24.15 -7.31 18.49
N LYS A 30 -24.23 -8.36 19.33
CA LYS A 30 -23.32 -8.55 20.48
C LYS A 30 -21.89 -8.86 20.04
N SER A 31 -21.72 -9.67 19.00
CA SER A 31 -20.40 -9.96 18.44
C SER A 31 -19.76 -8.72 17.81
N PHE A 32 -20.55 -7.90 17.11
CA PHE A 32 -20.08 -6.63 16.54
C PHE A 32 -19.76 -5.59 17.62
N LYS A 33 -20.56 -5.53 18.69
CA LYS A 33 -20.26 -4.67 19.83
C LYS A 33 -18.99 -5.12 20.55
N ALA A 34 -18.77 -6.42 20.70
CA ALA A 34 -17.55 -6.96 21.27
C ALA A 34 -16.31 -6.66 20.39
N THR A 35 -16.43 -6.70 19.06
CA THR A 35 -15.33 -6.30 18.18
C THR A 35 -15.07 -4.80 18.23
N LEU A 36 -16.09 -3.96 18.36
CA LEU A 36 -15.92 -2.52 18.57
C LEU A 36 -15.27 -2.20 19.92
N ASP A 37 -15.69 -2.86 21.00
CA ASP A 37 -15.08 -2.71 22.32
C ASP A 37 -13.62 -3.19 22.32
N GLU A 38 -13.31 -4.29 21.60
CA GLU A 38 -11.93 -4.77 21.38
C GLU A 38 -11.09 -3.77 20.57
N LEU A 39 -11.66 -3.17 19.53
CA LEU A 39 -10.99 -2.15 18.71
C LEU A 39 -10.73 -0.87 19.50
N GLN A 40 -11.71 -0.42 20.29
CA GLN A 40 -11.57 0.73 21.19
C GLN A 40 -10.49 0.45 22.24
N ARG A 41 -10.54 -0.73 22.88
CA ARG A 41 -9.55 -1.14 23.88
C ARG A 41 -8.15 -1.29 23.27
N LYS A 42 -8.04 -1.74 22.01
CA LYS A 42 -6.77 -1.75 21.27
C LYS A 42 -6.31 -0.34 20.92
N ALA A 43 -7.20 0.57 20.55
CA ALA A 43 -6.87 1.97 20.29
C ALA A 43 -6.36 2.66 21.57
N ASP A 44 -7.04 2.44 22.70
CA ASP A 44 -6.64 2.96 24.01
C ASP A 44 -5.32 2.32 24.48
N ALA A 45 -5.12 1.02 24.24
CA ALA A 45 -3.87 0.32 24.54
C ALA A 45 -2.72 0.69 23.59
N VAL A 46 -3.02 1.21 22.39
CA VAL A 46 -2.03 1.79 21.48
C VAL A 46 -1.71 3.22 21.93
N GLN A 47 -2.69 4.02 22.35
CA GLN A 47 -2.46 5.35 22.93
C GLN A 47 -1.66 5.27 24.24
N SER A 48 -1.96 4.33 25.12
CA SER A 48 -1.18 4.10 26.34
C SER A 48 0.22 3.56 26.04
N ARG A 49 0.35 2.69 25.02
CA ARG A 49 1.66 2.33 24.46
C ARG A 49 2.36 3.50 23.80
N THR A 50 1.66 4.50 23.28
CA THR A 50 2.27 5.73 22.71
C THR A 50 2.79 6.62 23.85
N SER A 51 2.14 6.64 25.01
CA SER A 51 2.65 7.31 26.22
C SER A 51 3.78 6.54 26.92
N GLU A 52 3.81 5.21 26.84
CA GLU A 52 4.93 4.39 27.36
C GLU A 52 6.12 4.34 26.38
N THR A 53 5.88 4.30 25.06
CA THR A 53 6.94 4.44 24.04
C THR A 53 7.40 5.88 23.85
N ALA A 54 6.67 6.88 24.35
CA ALA A 54 7.21 8.23 24.55
C ALA A 54 8.30 8.25 25.64
N GLN A 55 8.37 7.24 26.52
CA GLN A 55 9.46 7.07 27.49
C GLN A 55 10.48 5.98 27.10
N THR A 56 10.16 5.03 26.22
CA THR A 56 11.17 4.23 25.51
C THR A 56 11.55 4.90 24.19
N GLY A 57 11.96 6.17 24.27
CA GLY A 57 12.59 6.83 23.14
C GLY A 57 13.80 6.00 22.73
N TYR A 58 13.72 5.33 21.59
CA TYR A 58 14.93 4.95 20.87
C TYR A 58 15.61 6.25 20.48
N VAL A 59 16.43 6.77 21.40
CA VAL A 59 17.40 7.80 21.12
C VAL A 59 18.51 7.05 20.41
N PRO A 60 18.68 7.20 19.07
CA PRO A 60 19.85 6.63 18.43
C PRO A 60 21.07 7.12 19.21
N LYS A 61 21.97 6.19 19.55
CA LYS A 61 23.12 6.43 20.43
C LYS A 61 24.00 7.61 19.95
N ASN A 62 23.86 7.99 18.67
CA ASN A 62 24.15 9.31 18.14
C ASN A 62 22.90 9.89 17.44
N PRO A 63 22.35 11.05 17.84
CA PRO A 63 21.39 11.76 17.02
C PRO A 63 22.09 12.19 15.72
N MET A 64 21.47 11.90 14.55
CA MET A 64 21.94 12.50 13.30
C MET A 64 21.96 14.01 13.47
N THR A 65 23.10 14.62 13.16
CA THR A 65 23.24 16.06 13.08
C THR A 65 22.27 16.62 12.02
N ALA A 66 21.91 17.90 12.14
CA ALA A 66 21.06 18.55 11.15
C ALA A 66 21.63 18.40 9.72
N ASP A 67 22.96 18.45 9.59
CA ASP A 67 23.68 18.29 8.32
C ASP A 67 23.58 16.87 7.76
N GLU A 68 23.63 15.84 8.60
CA GLU A 68 23.45 14.45 8.17
C GLU A 68 22.02 14.17 7.71
N LEU A 69 21.03 14.76 8.39
CA LEU A 69 19.63 14.64 7.98
C LEU A 69 19.38 15.33 6.63
N GLN A 70 19.98 16.50 6.41
CA GLN A 70 19.89 17.19 5.12
C GLN A 70 20.59 16.41 4.01
N GLN A 71 21.77 15.86 4.27
CA GLN A 71 22.49 15.01 3.30
C GLN A 71 21.70 13.75 2.95
N LYS A 72 21.05 13.12 3.92
CA LYS A 72 20.19 11.96 3.67
C LYS A 72 19.01 12.32 2.76
N LYS A 73 18.30 13.42 3.06
CA LYS A 73 17.19 13.90 2.22
C LYS A 73 17.65 14.25 0.81
N LEU A 74 18.82 14.87 0.67
CA LEU A 74 19.41 15.16 -0.64
C LEU A 74 19.68 13.88 -1.42
N ARG A 75 20.26 12.86 -0.77
CA ARG A 75 20.52 11.55 -1.39
C ARG A 75 19.23 10.90 -1.86
N GLU A 76 18.20 10.85 -1.01
CA GLU A 76 16.88 10.30 -1.37
C GLU A 76 16.27 11.05 -2.58
N ALA A 77 16.39 12.37 -2.63
CA ALA A 77 15.91 13.16 -3.77
C ALA A 77 16.70 12.87 -5.06
N CYS A 78 18.03 12.73 -4.97
CA CYS A 78 18.88 12.40 -6.11
C CYS A 78 18.60 10.99 -6.65
N GLU A 79 18.44 10.00 -5.77
CA GLU A 79 18.07 8.62 -6.13
C GLU A 79 16.67 8.58 -6.76
N GLY A 80 15.72 9.35 -6.24
CA GLY A 80 14.37 9.48 -6.83
C GLY A 80 14.38 10.11 -8.22
N PHE A 81 15.26 11.09 -8.46
CA PHE A 81 15.44 11.67 -9.79
C PHE A 81 16.04 10.66 -10.77
N GLU A 82 17.08 9.92 -10.36
CA GLU A 82 17.68 8.86 -11.17
C GLU A 82 16.65 7.79 -11.53
N ALA A 83 15.81 7.38 -10.58
CA ALA A 83 14.73 6.43 -10.82
C ALA A 83 13.72 6.91 -11.87
N MET A 84 13.32 8.19 -11.81
CA MET A 84 12.43 8.80 -12.81
C MET A 84 13.11 8.82 -14.19
N PHE A 85 14.38 9.22 -14.24
CA PHE A 85 15.15 9.27 -15.47
C PHE A 85 15.28 7.87 -16.10
N LEU A 86 15.65 6.85 -15.31
CA LEU A 86 15.72 5.46 -15.76
C LEU A 86 14.36 4.97 -16.27
N SER A 87 13.27 5.29 -15.56
CA SER A 87 11.91 4.93 -15.97
C SER A 87 11.56 5.52 -17.35
N MET A 88 11.90 6.80 -17.57
CA MET A 88 11.68 7.44 -18.87
C MET A 88 12.57 6.82 -19.95
N MET A 89 13.86 6.64 -19.67
CA MET A 89 14.82 6.04 -20.61
C MET A 89 14.37 4.63 -21.03
N TYR A 90 14.00 3.79 -20.07
CA TYR A 90 13.56 2.42 -20.32
C TYR A 90 12.26 2.36 -21.13
N LYS A 91 11.31 3.27 -20.86
CA LYS A 91 10.10 3.42 -21.68
C LYS A 91 10.42 3.79 -23.13
N GLN A 92 11.34 4.73 -23.35
CA GLN A 92 11.79 5.08 -24.70
C GLN A 92 12.49 3.90 -25.39
N MET A 93 13.36 3.17 -24.68
CA MET A 93 13.99 1.96 -25.22
C MET A 93 12.97 0.89 -25.61
N ARG A 94 11.88 0.72 -24.86
CA ARG A 94 10.81 -0.21 -25.23
C ARG A 94 10.00 0.27 -26.43
N ALA A 95 9.79 1.58 -26.56
CA ALA A 95 9.06 2.16 -27.69
C ALA A 95 9.78 1.97 -29.04
N THR A 96 11.10 1.71 -29.04
CA THR A 96 11.84 1.39 -30.26
C THR A 96 11.64 -0.05 -30.75
N VAL A 97 11.13 -0.94 -29.91
CA VAL A 97 10.83 -2.33 -30.29
C VAL A 97 9.43 -2.38 -30.90
N PRO A 98 9.28 -2.71 -32.19
CA PRO A 98 7.97 -2.77 -32.84
C PRO A 98 7.09 -3.84 -32.18
N GLU A 99 5.80 -3.53 -32.02
CA GLU A 99 4.83 -4.53 -31.55
C GLU A 99 4.74 -5.66 -32.58
N SER A 100 4.98 -6.90 -32.17
CA SER A 100 4.91 -8.07 -33.04
C SER A 100 3.44 -8.39 -33.37
N ASP A 101 3.06 -8.30 -34.65
CA ASP A 101 1.72 -8.68 -35.12
C ASP A 101 1.38 -10.17 -34.89
N LEU A 102 2.40 -11.01 -34.64
CA LEU A 102 2.25 -12.46 -34.45
C LEU A 102 1.40 -12.83 -33.23
N PHE A 103 1.39 -12.01 -32.18
CA PHE A 103 0.62 -12.25 -30.96
C PHE A 103 -0.59 -11.32 -30.81
N GLY A 104 -0.91 -10.55 -31.86
CA GLY A 104 -1.95 -9.52 -31.82
C GLY A 104 -1.58 -8.29 -30.97
N LYS A 105 -2.44 -7.27 -31.02
CA LYS A 105 -2.25 -6.03 -30.26
C LYS A 105 -2.31 -6.30 -28.75
N LYS A 106 -1.36 -5.79 -27.98
CA LYS A 106 -1.39 -5.89 -26.51
C LYS A 106 -2.64 -5.20 -25.95
N SER A 107 -3.29 -5.83 -24.97
CA SER A 107 -4.41 -5.23 -24.27
C SER A 107 -3.96 -4.04 -23.41
N ASN A 108 -4.84 -3.07 -23.19
CA ASN A 108 -4.55 -1.90 -22.34
C ASN A 108 -4.17 -2.31 -20.91
N ALA A 109 -4.78 -3.37 -20.37
CA ALA A 109 -4.46 -3.88 -19.04
C ALA A 109 -3.00 -4.37 -18.96
N ILE A 110 -2.50 -5.06 -19.99
CA ILE A 110 -1.11 -5.51 -20.06
C ILE A 110 -0.17 -4.30 -20.12
N LYS A 111 -0.50 -3.27 -20.91
CA LYS A 111 0.32 -2.05 -21.01
C LYS A 111 0.46 -1.35 -19.67
N ILE A 112 -0.64 -1.18 -18.94
CA ILE A 112 -0.64 -0.57 -17.60
C ILE A 112 0.19 -1.42 -16.61
N PHE A 113 0.02 -2.74 -16.63
CA PHE A 113 0.80 -3.63 -15.78
C PHE A 113 2.31 -3.55 -16.10
N GLU A 114 2.67 -3.57 -17.38
CA GLU A 114 4.05 -3.41 -17.83
C GLU A 114 4.62 -2.06 -17.39
N ASP A 115 3.87 -0.96 -17.51
CA ASP A 115 4.31 0.36 -17.07
C ASP A 115 4.58 0.42 -15.56
N MET A 116 3.69 -0.15 -14.73
CA MET A 116 3.90 -0.20 -13.27
C MET A 116 5.10 -1.07 -12.93
N ARG A 117 5.20 -2.26 -13.54
CA ARG A 117 6.31 -3.19 -13.34
C ARG A 117 7.64 -2.55 -13.71
N ASP A 118 7.68 -1.90 -14.87
CA ASP A 118 8.89 -1.26 -15.40
C ASP A 118 9.29 -0.07 -14.49
N THR A 119 8.32 0.68 -13.96
CA THR A 119 8.58 1.75 -12.97
C THR A 119 9.18 1.20 -11.68
N GLU A 120 8.62 0.13 -11.11
CA GLU A 120 9.17 -0.47 -9.89
C GLU A 120 10.55 -1.10 -10.11
N LEU A 121 10.77 -1.72 -11.26
CA LEU A 121 12.07 -2.25 -11.64
C LEU A 121 13.13 -1.13 -11.70
N MET A 122 12.80 -0.01 -12.34
CA MET A 122 13.71 1.14 -12.44
C MET A 122 13.92 1.83 -11.09
N ASN A 123 12.91 1.88 -10.22
CA ASN A 123 13.04 2.35 -8.83
C ASN A 123 14.05 1.50 -8.04
N GLN A 124 13.99 0.17 -8.18
CA GLN A 124 14.94 -0.73 -7.51
C GLN A 124 16.34 -0.64 -8.12
N ALA A 125 16.44 -0.50 -9.44
CA ALA A 125 17.71 -0.33 -10.13
C ALA A 125 18.44 0.94 -9.68
N ALA A 126 17.73 2.07 -9.60
CA ALA A 126 18.30 3.34 -9.10
C ALA A 126 18.80 3.22 -7.66
N LYS A 127 18.03 2.57 -6.76
CA LYS A 127 18.44 2.34 -5.36
C LYS A 127 19.66 1.41 -5.22
N SER A 128 19.86 0.50 -6.17
CA SER A 128 20.95 -0.49 -6.13
C SER A 128 22.26 0.02 -6.74
N GLY A 129 22.34 1.30 -7.12
CA GLY A 129 23.53 1.92 -7.70
C GLY A 129 23.35 2.43 -9.13
N GLY A 130 22.23 2.12 -9.79
CA GLY A 130 21.79 2.73 -11.04
C GLY A 130 22.87 2.88 -12.10
N ILE A 131 22.88 4.05 -12.74
CA ILE A 131 23.90 4.52 -13.69
C ILE A 131 24.88 5.52 -13.05
N GLY A 132 24.69 5.85 -11.77
CA GLY A 132 25.54 6.78 -11.01
C GLY A 132 25.14 8.25 -11.16
N LEU A 133 23.94 8.54 -11.67
CA LEU A 133 23.47 9.92 -11.85
C LEU A 133 23.20 10.59 -10.50
N ALA A 134 22.61 9.87 -9.54
CA ALA A 134 22.37 10.38 -8.21
C ALA A 134 23.67 10.78 -7.50
N ASP A 135 24.74 10.00 -7.66
CA ASP A 135 26.04 10.32 -7.07
C ASP A 135 26.68 11.55 -7.73
N MET A 136 26.51 11.72 -9.04
CA MET A 136 26.96 12.93 -9.72
C MET A 136 26.21 14.16 -9.21
N MET A 137 24.89 14.07 -9.06
CA MET A 137 24.07 15.14 -8.48
C MET A 137 24.46 15.44 -7.05
N MET A 138 24.72 14.42 -6.22
CA MET A 138 25.17 14.59 -4.84
C MET A 138 26.47 15.41 -4.78
N LYS A 139 27.44 15.09 -5.64
CA LYS A 139 28.71 15.83 -5.72
C LYS A 139 28.51 17.30 -6.08
N GLN A 140 27.54 17.61 -6.94
CA GLN A 140 27.26 18.99 -7.37
C GLN A 140 26.41 19.77 -6.36
N LEU A 141 25.45 19.12 -5.70
CA LEU A 141 24.50 19.79 -4.81
C LEU A 141 25.00 19.88 -3.36
N SER A 142 25.74 18.89 -2.85
CA SER A 142 26.21 18.89 -1.45
C SER A 142 26.98 20.13 -1.02
N PRO A 143 27.86 20.74 -1.83
CA PRO A 143 28.57 21.95 -1.42
C PRO A 143 27.63 23.14 -1.27
N THR A 144 26.56 23.18 -2.06
CA THR A 144 25.57 24.27 -2.05
C THR A 144 24.72 24.24 -0.78
N ILE A 145 24.37 23.04 -0.30
CA ILE A 145 23.48 22.90 0.87
C ILE A 145 24.24 23.13 2.18
N ARG A 146 25.54 22.80 2.22
CA ARG A 146 26.41 23.06 3.36
C ARG A 146 26.76 24.56 3.53
N LYS A 147 26.65 25.36 2.46
CA LYS A 147 27.00 26.79 2.46
C LYS A 147 25.86 27.70 2.92
N ARG A 148 24.65 27.17 3.14
CA ARG A 148 23.52 27.92 3.68
C ARG A 148 23.50 27.84 5.20
#